data_AF-A0A969ASQ2-F1
#
_entry.id   AF-A0A969ASQ2-F1
#
_cell.length_a   1.000
_cell.length_b   1.000
_cell.length_c   1.000
_cell.angle_alpha   90.00
_cell.angle_beta   90.00
_cell.angle_gamma   90.00
#
_symmetry.space_group_name_H-M   'P 1'
#
loop_
_entity.id
_entity.type
_entity.pdbx_description
1 polymer ?
#
loop_
_entity_poly.entity_id
_entity_poly.type
_entity_poly.pdbx_seq_one_letter_code
_entity_poly.pdbx_strand_id
1 'polypeptide(L)'
;MDNFEALFGTVLKAEGFEIQPKHRLEGSDLVAALYGRRKNYHYFLFDLEQAFNGNLERLTEAHEMVCKWVNSQYKTPKALRLQAPIIQTVLVTSEPFTREMQEQALAQMDTLAARSAVGGEISNVTLIDLPRRTTAPLKAVQMMGWAIQKKVQKMVEAQAQKVFQQLPGAVEMPPLEGGSALDTAPKSRVSQWPPGWAWFFIVPCLGIIGLRGAIPAAVGAGAAAGCYQVSRDRSQSTRTRVLKCLGITVGAWAVMFAIAIAIAIVFGG
;
A
#
# COMPACT_ATOMS: atom_id res chain seq x y z
N MET A 1 13.85 -26.47 -16.00
CA MET A 1 13.59 -25.08 -15.59
C MET A 1 14.39 -24.07 -16.40
N ASP A 2 15.64 -24.35 -16.74
CA ASP A 2 16.57 -23.44 -17.44
C ASP A 2 15.96 -22.72 -18.67
N ASN A 3 15.23 -23.45 -19.52
CA ASN A 3 14.57 -22.86 -20.69
C ASN A 3 13.48 -21.85 -20.32
N PHE A 4 12.73 -22.10 -19.24
CA PHE A 4 11.70 -21.18 -18.75
C PHE A 4 12.33 -19.93 -18.15
N GLU A 5 13.39 -20.08 -17.36
CA GLU A 5 14.12 -18.94 -16.78
C GLU A 5 14.70 -18.02 -17.86
N ALA A 6 15.34 -18.60 -18.89
CA ALA A 6 15.88 -17.85 -20.02
C ALA A 6 14.77 -17.14 -20.82
N LEU A 7 13.65 -17.82 -21.06
CA LEU A 7 12.49 -17.25 -21.76
C LEU A 7 11.87 -16.10 -20.95
N PHE A 8 11.60 -16.33 -19.67
CA PHE A 8 11.00 -15.35 -18.77
C PHE A 8 11.91 -14.13 -18.60
N GLY A 9 13.21 -14.35 -18.44
CA GLY A 9 14.21 -13.28 -18.42
C GLY A 9 14.27 -12.48 -19.72
N THR A 10 14.09 -13.12 -20.88
CA THR A 10 14.01 -12.43 -22.18
C THR A 10 12.78 -11.53 -22.26
N VAL A 11 11.62 -12.01 -21.81
CA VAL A 11 10.38 -11.22 -21.76
C VAL A 11 10.54 -10.02 -20.82
N LEU A 12 11.07 -10.23 -19.62
CA LEU A 12 11.31 -9.14 -18.68
C LEU A 12 12.32 -8.12 -19.20
N LYS A 13 13.41 -8.55 -19.87
CA LYS A 13 14.35 -7.63 -20.54
C LYS A 13 13.68 -6.80 -21.62
N ALA A 14 12.81 -7.40 -22.44
CA ALA A 14 12.06 -6.68 -23.48
C ALA A 14 11.14 -5.60 -22.88
N GLU A 15 10.62 -5.85 -21.68
CA GLU A 15 9.85 -4.88 -20.88
C GLU A 15 10.73 -3.87 -20.11
N GLY A 16 12.05 -3.88 -20.31
CA GLY A 16 12.98 -2.93 -19.70
C GLY A 16 13.31 -3.23 -18.23
N PHE A 17 13.22 -4.49 -17.81
CA PHE A 17 13.74 -4.91 -16.51
C PHE A 17 15.24 -5.20 -16.58
N GLU A 18 15.96 -4.78 -15.54
CA GLU A 18 17.31 -5.25 -15.24
C GLU A 18 17.22 -6.63 -14.61
N ILE A 19 17.91 -7.62 -15.19
CA ILE A 19 17.78 -9.03 -14.81
C ILE A 19 19.07 -9.55 -14.19
N GLN A 20 18.95 -10.24 -13.06
CA GLN A 20 20.03 -10.93 -12.36
C GLN A 20 19.66 -12.40 -12.18
N PRO A 21 20.35 -13.34 -12.85
CA PRO A 21 20.14 -14.77 -12.63
C PRO A 21 20.72 -15.22 -11.29
N LYS A 22 20.13 -16.25 -10.69
CA LYS A 22 20.61 -16.89 -9.43
C LYS A 22 20.85 -15.87 -8.31
N HIS A 23 19.89 -14.99 -8.11
CA HIS A 23 19.98 -13.93 -7.13
C HIS A 23 19.76 -14.47 -5.71
N ARG A 24 20.82 -14.47 -4.90
CA ARG A 24 20.75 -14.86 -3.49
C ARG A 24 20.22 -13.71 -2.65
N LEU A 25 19.20 -13.98 -1.84
CA LEU A 25 18.69 -13.01 -0.88
C LEU A 25 19.66 -12.90 0.30
N GLU A 26 20.10 -11.68 0.61
CA GLU A 26 21.03 -11.46 1.71
C GLU A 26 20.39 -11.86 3.05
N GLY A 27 21.11 -12.65 3.85
CA GLY A 27 20.63 -13.15 5.13
C GLY A 27 19.75 -14.41 5.04
N SER A 28 19.66 -15.07 3.88
CA SER A 28 18.97 -16.36 3.76
C SER A 28 19.70 -17.38 2.88
N ASP A 29 19.25 -18.62 2.95
CA ASP A 29 19.64 -19.72 2.07
C ASP A 29 18.89 -19.70 0.73
N LEU A 30 17.92 -18.81 0.57
CA LEU A 30 17.08 -18.75 -0.63
C LEU A 30 17.81 -18.10 -1.80
N VAL A 31 17.76 -18.80 -2.92
CA VAL A 31 18.27 -18.33 -4.21
C VAL A 31 17.09 -18.23 -5.17
N ALA A 32 16.76 -17.00 -5.57
CA ALA A 32 15.83 -16.80 -6.67
C ALA A 32 16.52 -17.21 -7.98
N ALA A 33 15.87 -18.07 -8.75
CA ALA A 33 16.30 -18.46 -10.08
C ALA A 33 16.53 -17.22 -10.97
N LEU A 34 15.63 -16.24 -10.84
CA LEU A 34 15.71 -14.96 -11.54
C LEU A 34 15.21 -13.82 -10.64
N TYR A 35 15.96 -12.71 -10.63
CA TYR A 35 15.51 -11.44 -10.09
C TYR A 35 15.42 -10.41 -11.21
N GLY A 36 14.32 -9.66 -11.27
CA GLY A 36 14.09 -8.58 -12.20
C GLY A 36 13.72 -7.29 -11.51
N ARG A 37 14.33 -6.17 -11.90
CA ARG A 37 14.03 -4.84 -11.36
C ARG A 37 13.70 -3.82 -12.45
N ARG A 38 12.64 -3.03 -12.25
CA ARG A 38 12.32 -1.87 -13.08
C ARG A 38 11.70 -0.78 -12.22
N LYS A 39 12.41 0.34 -12.01
CA LYS A 39 11.97 1.41 -11.10
C LYS A 39 11.67 0.85 -9.69
N ASN A 40 10.42 0.91 -9.24
CA ASN A 40 9.92 0.37 -7.97
C ASN A 40 9.31 -1.04 -8.10
N TYR A 41 9.34 -1.66 -9.29
CA TYR A 41 8.90 -3.03 -9.50
C TYR A 41 10.05 -4.01 -9.27
N HIS A 42 9.78 -5.05 -8.49
CA HIS A 42 10.69 -6.13 -8.15
C HIS A 42 10.01 -7.46 -8.44
N TYR A 43 10.64 -8.29 -9.27
CA TYR A 43 10.18 -9.64 -9.62
C TYR A 43 11.16 -10.67 -9.12
N PHE A 44 10.66 -11.70 -8.45
CA PHE A 44 11.45 -12.83 -8.00
C PHE A 44 10.83 -14.10 -8.53
N LEU A 45 11.62 -14.89 -9.24
CA LEU A 45 11.25 -16.20 -9.74
C LEU A 45 11.93 -17.27 -8.87
N PHE A 46 11.14 -18.17 -8.29
CA PHE A 46 11.63 -19.32 -7.56
C PHE A 46 11.19 -20.61 -8.23
N ASP A 47 12.11 -21.55 -8.33
CA ASP A 47 11.81 -22.96 -8.61
C ASP A 47 11.42 -23.62 -7.28
N LEU A 48 10.20 -24.15 -7.20
CA LEU A 48 9.65 -24.75 -5.99
C LEU A 48 10.46 -25.96 -5.51
N GLU A 49 10.93 -26.77 -6.46
CA GLU A 49 11.66 -28.01 -6.14
C GLU A 49 13.05 -27.66 -5.59
N GLN A 50 13.74 -26.71 -6.20
CA GLN A 50 15.09 -26.31 -5.79
C GLN A 50 15.11 -25.40 -4.56
N ALA A 51 14.22 -24.41 -4.48
CA ALA A 51 14.26 -23.40 -3.44
C ALA A 51 13.59 -23.87 -2.14
N PHE A 52 12.58 -24.74 -2.23
CA PHE A 52 11.73 -25.08 -1.10
C PHE A 52 11.68 -26.56 -0.77
N ASN A 53 12.37 -27.42 -1.52
CA ASN A 53 12.25 -28.88 -1.39
C ASN A 53 10.78 -29.34 -1.42
N GLY A 54 9.93 -28.66 -2.20
CA GLY A 54 8.49 -28.92 -2.27
C GLY A 54 7.66 -28.44 -1.07
N ASN A 55 8.24 -27.81 -0.05
CA ASN A 55 7.51 -27.33 1.12
C ASN A 55 6.88 -25.95 0.89
N LEU A 56 5.56 -25.90 0.77
CA LEU A 56 4.82 -24.65 0.58
C LEU A 56 4.80 -23.76 1.83
N GLU A 57 5.00 -24.26 3.04
CA GLU A 57 5.05 -23.39 4.23
C GLU A 57 6.20 -22.38 4.14
N ARG A 58 7.32 -22.80 3.52
CA ARG A 58 8.47 -21.93 3.26
C ARG A 58 8.15 -20.81 2.26
N LEU A 59 7.03 -20.88 1.53
CA LEU A 59 6.57 -19.81 0.65
C LEU A 59 6.33 -18.50 1.41
N THR A 60 5.62 -18.57 2.53
CA THR A 60 5.33 -17.36 3.31
C THR A 60 6.62 -16.75 3.83
N GLU A 61 7.50 -17.58 4.36
CA GLU A 61 8.82 -17.16 4.84
C GLU A 61 9.65 -16.53 3.72
N ALA A 62 9.69 -17.16 2.55
CA ALA A 62 10.39 -16.66 1.38
C ALA A 62 9.87 -15.31 0.91
N HIS A 63 8.55 -15.18 0.82
CA HIS A 63 7.93 -13.94 0.41
C HIS A 63 8.18 -12.83 1.43
N GLU A 64 8.09 -13.13 2.74
CA GLU A 64 8.45 -12.20 3.79
C GLU A 64 9.93 -11.78 3.72
N MET A 65 10.83 -12.71 3.42
CA MET A 65 12.25 -12.43 3.22
C MET A 65 12.49 -11.55 2.00
N VAL A 66 11.82 -11.83 0.88
CA VAL A 66 11.83 -10.97 -0.31
C VAL A 66 11.36 -9.57 0.05
N CYS A 67 10.24 -9.43 0.77
CA CYS A 67 9.73 -8.13 1.20
C CYS A 67 10.73 -7.41 2.10
N LYS A 68 11.32 -8.08 3.09
CA LYS A 68 12.36 -7.50 3.97
C LYS A 68 13.57 -7.04 3.16
N TRP A 69 14.07 -7.87 2.25
CA TRP A 69 15.20 -7.56 1.39
C TRP A 69 14.91 -6.38 0.48
N VAL A 70 13.78 -6.36 -0.23
CA VAL A 70 13.40 -5.22 -1.09
C VAL A 70 13.34 -3.94 -0.26
N ASN A 71 12.77 -4.01 0.95
CA ASN A 71 12.66 -2.85 1.83
C ASN A 71 14.00 -2.32 2.33
N SER A 72 15.01 -3.18 2.54
CA SER A 72 16.34 -2.77 2.96
C SER A 72 17.09 -2.00 1.87
N GLN A 73 16.72 -2.18 0.59
CA GLN A 73 17.30 -1.44 -0.53
C GLN A 73 16.90 0.05 -0.56
N TYR A 74 15.91 0.48 0.23
CA TYR A 74 15.45 1.86 0.26
C TYR A 74 15.99 2.59 1.48
N LYS A 75 16.69 3.71 1.25
CA LYS A 75 17.20 4.59 2.32
C LYS A 75 16.09 5.28 3.12
N THR A 76 14.97 5.58 2.46
CA THR A 76 13.83 6.26 3.07
C THR A 76 12.95 5.29 3.85
N PRO A 77 12.58 5.61 5.12
CA PRO A 77 11.64 4.82 5.90
C PRO A 77 10.32 4.59 5.15
N LYS A 78 9.69 3.42 5.34
CA LYS A 78 8.45 3.02 4.63
C LYS A 78 7.37 4.11 4.63
N ALA A 79 7.15 4.76 5.78
CA ALA A 79 6.14 5.80 5.95
C ALA A 79 6.39 7.10 5.16
N LEU A 80 7.62 7.32 4.68
CA LEU A 80 8.01 8.54 3.96
C LEU A 80 8.21 8.30 2.45
N ARG A 81 7.96 7.08 1.95
CA ARG A 81 8.14 6.77 0.53
C ARG A 81 7.02 7.38 -0.29
N LEU A 82 7.38 8.16 -1.31
CA LEU A 82 6.42 8.67 -2.30
C LEU A 82 5.86 7.57 -3.19
N GLN A 83 6.63 6.51 -3.42
CA GLN A 83 6.25 5.35 -4.22
C GLN A 83 6.54 4.07 -3.45
N ALA A 84 5.49 3.28 -3.25
CA ALA A 84 5.60 1.95 -2.65
C ALA A 84 6.32 0.99 -3.62
N PRO A 85 7.21 0.11 -3.14
CA PRO A 85 7.73 -0.98 -3.95
C PRO A 85 6.58 -1.93 -4.32
N ILE A 86 6.60 -2.41 -5.56
CA ILE A 86 5.69 -3.44 -6.07
C ILE A 86 6.50 -4.72 -6.19
N ILE A 87 6.13 -5.72 -5.41
CA ILE A 87 6.90 -6.95 -5.21
C ILE A 87 6.09 -8.12 -5.74
N GLN A 88 6.53 -8.73 -6.83
CA GLN A 88 5.91 -9.92 -7.40
C GLN A 88 6.82 -11.11 -7.16
N THR A 89 6.36 -12.05 -6.35
CA THR A 89 6.99 -13.37 -6.20
C THR A 89 6.28 -14.36 -7.12
N VAL A 90 7.03 -15.10 -7.92
CA VAL A 90 6.53 -16.09 -8.86
C VAL A 90 7.16 -17.42 -8.50
N LEU A 91 6.32 -18.41 -8.20
CA LEU A 91 6.75 -19.78 -7.94
C LEU A 91 6.37 -20.64 -9.11
N VAL A 92 7.33 -21.44 -9.53
CA VAL A 92 7.19 -22.31 -10.66
C VAL A 92 7.58 -23.71 -10.25
N THR A 93 6.83 -24.68 -10.72
CA THR A 93 7.01 -26.10 -10.40
C THR A 93 6.82 -26.91 -11.67
N SER A 94 7.50 -28.07 -11.76
CA SER A 94 7.25 -29.04 -12.83
C SER A 94 6.08 -29.98 -12.51
N GLU A 95 5.74 -30.09 -11.23
CA GLU A 95 4.61 -30.87 -10.74
C GLU A 95 3.41 -29.98 -10.48
N PRO A 96 2.19 -30.43 -10.82
CA PRO A 96 0.99 -29.65 -10.59
C PRO A 96 0.79 -29.35 -9.11
N PHE A 97 0.50 -28.09 -8.80
CA PHE A 97 0.14 -27.71 -7.44
C PHE A 97 -1.09 -28.47 -7.00
N THR A 98 -1.00 -29.18 -5.87
CA THR A 98 -2.16 -29.85 -5.27
C THR A 98 -3.22 -28.82 -4.90
N ARG A 99 -4.48 -29.26 -4.80
CA ARG A 99 -5.58 -28.38 -4.39
C ARG A 99 -5.33 -27.75 -3.02
N GLU A 100 -4.80 -28.52 -2.09
CA GLU A 100 -4.42 -28.05 -0.75
C GLU A 100 -3.36 -26.94 -0.83
N MET A 101 -2.34 -27.11 -1.67
CA MET A 101 -1.32 -26.09 -1.90
C MET A 101 -1.91 -24.80 -2.51
N GLN A 102 -2.85 -24.93 -3.44
CA GLN A 102 -3.53 -23.78 -4.03
C GLN A 102 -4.38 -23.04 -2.99
N GLU A 103 -5.13 -23.77 -2.17
CA GLU A 103 -5.96 -23.21 -1.09
C GLU A 103 -5.10 -22.53 -0.01
N GLN A 104 -3.99 -23.16 0.39
CA GLN A 104 -3.05 -22.58 1.34
C GLN A 104 -2.37 -21.32 0.77
N ALA A 105 -1.96 -21.34 -0.50
CA ALA A 105 -1.40 -20.17 -1.15
C ALA A 105 -2.42 -19.03 -1.26
N LEU A 106 -3.68 -19.32 -1.60
CA LEU A 106 -4.78 -18.34 -1.62
C LEU A 106 -4.99 -17.72 -0.23
N ALA A 107 -5.07 -18.54 0.83
CA ALA A 107 -5.22 -18.05 2.20
C ALA A 107 -4.03 -17.19 2.64
N GLN A 108 -2.81 -17.56 2.23
CA GLN A 108 -1.60 -16.76 2.46
C GLN A 108 -1.64 -15.46 1.67
N MET A 109 -2.12 -15.46 0.42
CA MET A 109 -2.27 -14.25 -0.38
C MET A 109 -3.25 -13.26 0.23
N ASP A 110 -4.36 -13.73 0.81
CA ASP A 110 -5.29 -12.86 1.53
C ASP A 110 -4.63 -12.23 2.77
N THR A 111 -3.85 -13.04 3.50
CA THR A 111 -3.08 -12.56 4.66
C THR A 111 -2.02 -11.53 4.25
N LEU A 112 -1.31 -11.77 3.14
CA LEU A 112 -0.30 -10.87 2.59
C LEU A 112 -0.91 -9.60 2.01
N ALA A 113 -2.08 -9.68 1.37
CA ALA A 113 -2.82 -8.52 0.88
C ALA A 113 -3.27 -7.63 2.04
N ALA A 114 -3.77 -8.22 3.12
CA ALA A 114 -4.12 -7.50 4.34
C ALA A 114 -2.90 -6.80 4.97
N ARG A 115 -1.72 -7.43 4.94
CA ARG A 115 -0.46 -6.84 5.45
C ARG A 115 0.10 -5.75 4.54
N SER A 116 0.04 -5.93 3.22
CA SER A 116 0.48 -4.96 2.21
C SER A 116 -0.23 -3.62 2.38
N ALA A 117 -1.53 -3.65 2.68
CA ALA A 117 -2.33 -2.45 2.92
C ALA A 117 -1.82 -1.57 4.10
N VAL A 118 -1.12 -2.18 5.07
CA VAL A 118 -0.58 -1.49 6.25
C VAL A 118 0.90 -1.12 6.06
N GLY A 119 1.64 -1.88 5.25
CA GLY A 119 3.10 -1.82 5.14
C GLY A 119 3.67 -0.75 4.21
N GLY A 120 2.87 -0.13 3.33
CA GLY A 120 3.40 0.81 2.32
C GLY A 120 4.19 0.10 1.21
N GLU A 121 3.87 -1.16 0.96
CA GLU A 121 4.33 -1.99 -0.14
C GLU A 121 3.13 -2.70 -0.77
N ILE A 122 3.22 -3.00 -2.06
CA ILE A 122 2.21 -3.82 -2.75
C ILE A 122 2.91 -5.11 -3.12
N SER A 123 2.54 -6.21 -2.47
CA SER A 123 3.14 -7.50 -2.78
C SER A 123 2.10 -8.50 -3.30
N ASN A 124 2.56 -9.41 -4.15
CA ASN A 124 1.73 -10.45 -4.74
C ASN A 124 2.56 -11.72 -4.95
N VAL A 125 1.88 -12.87 -4.87
CA VAL A 125 2.44 -14.20 -5.12
C VAL A 125 1.72 -14.79 -6.32
N THR A 126 2.43 -15.47 -7.21
CA THR A 126 1.82 -16.13 -8.36
C THR A 126 2.39 -17.52 -8.49
N LEU A 127 1.50 -18.51 -8.58
CA LEU A 127 1.84 -19.90 -8.78
C LEU A 127 1.70 -20.24 -10.26
N ILE A 128 2.73 -20.84 -10.85
CA ILE A 128 2.72 -21.30 -12.24
C ILE A 128 3.10 -22.78 -12.27
N ASP A 129 2.16 -23.60 -12.69
CA ASP A 129 2.40 -24.99 -13.02
C ASP A 129 2.96 -25.10 -14.44
N LEU A 130 4.17 -25.67 -14.58
CA LEU A 130 4.72 -26.02 -15.87
C LEU A 130 4.40 -27.48 -16.16
N PRO A 131 3.45 -27.77 -17.06
CA PRO A 131 3.11 -29.15 -17.36
C PRO A 131 4.35 -29.93 -17.83
N ARG A 132 4.66 -31.04 -17.12
CA ARG A 132 5.69 -32.03 -17.49
C ARG A 132 5.50 -32.42 -18.95
N ARG A 133 6.31 -31.85 -19.84
CA ARG A 133 6.24 -32.00 -21.30
C ARG A 133 4.89 -31.56 -21.90
N THR A 134 4.70 -30.26 -22.05
CA THR A 134 3.97 -29.80 -23.24
C THR A 134 4.93 -29.82 -24.42
N THR A 135 4.67 -30.69 -25.41
CA THR A 135 5.21 -30.57 -26.78
C THR A 135 4.64 -29.34 -27.52
N ALA A 136 3.84 -28.52 -26.84
CA ALA A 136 3.28 -27.30 -27.39
C ALA A 136 4.42 -26.34 -27.78
N PRO A 137 4.38 -25.75 -29.00
CA PRO A 137 5.43 -24.89 -29.48
C PRO A 137 5.61 -23.69 -28.55
N LEU A 138 6.87 -23.30 -28.31
CA LEU A 138 7.31 -22.18 -27.44
C LEU A 138 6.46 -20.90 -27.58
N LYS A 139 5.93 -20.64 -28.79
CA LYS A 139 4.99 -19.55 -29.08
C LYS A 139 3.71 -19.60 -28.23
N ALA A 140 3.15 -20.77 -27.98
CA ALA A 140 1.95 -20.93 -27.16
C ALA A 140 2.22 -20.55 -25.69
N VAL A 141 3.39 -20.95 -25.17
CA VAL A 141 3.83 -20.57 -23.81
C VAL A 141 4.09 -19.07 -23.71
N GLN A 142 4.72 -18.46 -24.72
CA GLN A 142 4.90 -17.00 -24.78
C GLN A 142 3.56 -16.25 -24.82
N MET A 143 2.61 -16.70 -25.65
CA MET A 143 1.29 -16.07 -25.73
C MET A 143 0.47 -16.27 -24.45
N MET A 144 0.56 -17.43 -23.80
CA MET A 144 -0.05 -17.66 -22.49
C MET A 144 0.58 -16.78 -21.42
N GLY A 145 1.90 -16.67 -21.37
CA GLY A 145 2.60 -15.79 -20.43
C GLY A 145 2.16 -14.34 -20.57
N TRP A 146 2.10 -13.83 -21.81
CA TRP A 146 1.61 -12.49 -22.09
C TRP A 146 0.12 -12.29 -21.71
N ALA A 147 -0.73 -13.28 -22.01
CA ALA A 147 -2.14 -13.24 -21.66
C ALA A 147 -2.35 -13.28 -20.14
N ILE A 148 -1.59 -14.12 -19.42
CA ILE A 148 -1.62 -14.21 -17.95
C ILE A 148 -1.13 -12.89 -17.35
N GLN A 149 -0.02 -12.32 -17.84
CA GLN A 149 0.49 -11.04 -17.34
C GLN A 149 -0.52 -9.90 -17.56
N LYS A 150 -1.11 -9.78 -18.76
CA LYS A 150 -2.17 -8.80 -19.03
C LYS A 150 -3.39 -9.01 -18.14
N LYS A 151 -3.77 -10.26 -17.88
CA LYS A 151 -4.91 -10.60 -17.03
C LYS A 151 -4.64 -10.26 -15.57
N VAL A 152 -3.45 -10.59 -15.06
CA VAL A 152 -2.99 -10.23 -13.71
C VAL A 152 -2.94 -8.71 -13.56
N GLN A 153 -2.37 -8.00 -14.54
CA GLN A 153 -2.32 -6.54 -14.51
C GLN A 153 -3.72 -5.93 -14.49
N LYS A 154 -4.64 -6.40 -15.35
CA LYS A 154 -6.05 -5.97 -15.32
C LYS A 154 -6.74 -6.32 -14.00
N MET A 155 -6.45 -7.48 -13.40
CA MET A 155 -7.00 -7.86 -12.09
C MET A 155 -6.49 -6.94 -10.99
N VAL A 156 -5.20 -6.62 -10.98
CA VAL A 156 -4.60 -5.68 -10.03
C VAL A 156 -5.22 -4.29 -10.19
N GLU A 157 -5.35 -3.79 -11.42
CA GLU A 157 -6.02 -2.52 -11.71
C GLU A 157 -7.50 -2.54 -11.28
N ALA A 158 -8.23 -3.60 -11.60
CA ALA A 158 -9.64 -3.74 -11.22
C ALA A 158 -9.83 -3.87 -9.71
N GLN A 159 -8.93 -4.56 -9.01
CA GLN A 159 -8.98 -4.70 -7.56
C GLN A 159 -8.60 -3.40 -6.86
N ALA A 160 -7.59 -2.69 -7.36
CA ALA A 160 -7.28 -1.33 -6.91
C ALA A 160 -8.49 -0.40 -7.09
N GLN A 161 -9.22 -0.54 -8.21
CA GLN A 161 -10.42 0.26 -8.49
C GLN A 161 -11.63 -0.15 -7.64
N LYS A 162 -11.84 -1.45 -7.37
CA LYS A 162 -12.88 -1.92 -6.45
C LYS A 162 -12.62 -1.47 -5.03
N VAL A 163 -11.38 -1.58 -4.55
CA VAL A 163 -10.97 -1.03 -3.24
C VAL A 163 -11.21 0.48 -3.20
N PHE A 164 -10.99 1.19 -4.31
CA PHE A 164 -11.29 2.61 -4.42
C PHE A 164 -12.80 2.93 -4.41
N GLN A 165 -13.64 2.08 -5.03
CA GLN A 165 -15.10 2.23 -5.09
C GLN A 165 -15.84 1.76 -3.82
N GLN A 166 -15.29 0.80 -3.10
CA GLN A 166 -15.84 0.30 -1.83
C GLN A 166 -15.55 1.23 -0.65
N LEU A 167 -14.73 2.27 -0.85
CA LEU A 167 -14.66 3.38 0.09
C LEU A 167 -16.01 4.10 0.02
N PRO A 168 -16.82 4.09 1.10
CA PRO A 168 -18.19 4.61 1.06
C PRO A 168 -18.15 6.09 0.68
N GLY A 169 -18.65 6.39 -0.52
CA GLY A 169 -19.03 7.73 -0.93
C GLY A 169 -20.29 8.13 -0.16
N ALA A 170 -20.22 9.27 0.53
CA ALA A 170 -21.34 9.99 1.12
C ALA A 170 -22.38 9.12 1.87
N VAL A 171 -22.06 8.75 3.12
CA VAL A 171 -23.11 8.40 4.08
C VAL A 171 -23.75 9.71 4.54
N GLU A 172 -24.92 10.06 4.00
CA GLU A 172 -25.86 10.93 4.70
C GLU A 172 -26.20 10.23 6.03
N MET A 173 -25.83 10.86 7.15
CA MET A 173 -26.12 10.32 8.48
C MET A 173 -27.61 10.58 8.80
N PRO A 174 -28.43 9.54 9.06
CA PRO A 174 -29.70 9.74 9.73
C PRO A 174 -29.47 10.19 11.19
N PRO A 175 -30.44 10.86 11.82
CA PRO A 175 -30.32 11.35 13.19
C PRO A 175 -30.18 10.16 14.14
N LEU A 176 -29.20 10.23 15.04
CA LEU A 176 -28.92 9.19 16.03
C LEU A 176 -30.01 9.15 17.10
N GLU A 177 -30.91 8.19 17.02
CA GLU A 177 -31.65 7.67 18.17
C GLU A 177 -31.12 6.29 18.57
N GLY A 178 -31.00 6.09 19.88
CA GLY A 178 -30.18 5.05 20.51
C GLY A 178 -30.66 3.61 20.30
N GLY A 179 -29.70 2.69 20.28
CA GLY A 179 -29.96 1.26 20.27
C GLY A 179 -28.68 0.44 20.38
N SER A 180 -28.57 -0.33 21.44
CA SER A 180 -27.45 -1.19 21.83
C SER A 180 -27.07 -2.28 20.82
N ALA A 181 -25.77 -2.62 20.87
CA ALA A 181 -25.22 -3.97 20.73
C ALA A 181 -25.43 -4.73 19.41
N LEU A 182 -24.51 -4.53 18.45
CA LEU A 182 -23.74 -5.59 17.78
C LEU A 182 -22.72 -4.91 16.85
N ASP A 183 -21.43 -5.27 16.97
CA ASP A 183 -20.46 -5.41 15.86
C ASP A 183 -19.02 -5.33 16.37
N THR A 184 -18.51 -6.50 16.74
CA THR A 184 -17.08 -6.78 16.89
C THR A 184 -16.48 -7.13 15.53
N ALA A 185 -16.37 -6.15 14.63
CA ALA A 185 -15.45 -6.24 13.49
C ALA A 185 -14.10 -5.63 13.90
N PRO A 186 -12.96 -6.29 13.66
CA PRO A 186 -11.67 -5.76 14.07
C PRO A 186 -11.39 -4.47 13.30
N LYS A 187 -11.52 -3.32 14.01
CA LYS A 187 -11.12 -2.00 13.50
C LYS A 187 -9.67 -2.10 13.04
N SER A 188 -9.47 -2.15 11.74
CA SER A 188 -8.15 -2.03 11.13
C SER A 188 -7.51 -0.75 11.67
N ARG A 189 -6.33 -0.88 12.28
CA ARG A 189 -5.60 0.25 12.86
C ARG A 189 -5.01 1.09 11.73
N VAL A 190 -5.87 1.85 11.05
CA VAL A 190 -5.45 2.94 10.18
C VAL A 190 -4.56 3.84 11.03
N SER A 191 -3.31 4.03 10.62
CA SER A 191 -2.30 4.80 11.36
C SER A 191 -2.94 6.05 11.96
N GLN A 192 -2.94 6.15 13.29
CA GLN A 192 -3.66 7.19 14.01
C GLN A 192 -3.05 8.59 13.80
N TRP A 193 -1.93 8.68 13.09
CA TRP A 193 -1.20 9.91 12.85
C TRP A 193 -1.64 10.60 11.56
N PRO A 194 -1.79 11.94 11.57
CA PRO A 194 -2.09 12.71 10.39
C PRO A 194 -0.89 12.70 9.44
N PRO A 195 -1.11 12.82 8.12
CA PRO A 195 -0.02 12.82 7.15
C PRO A 195 0.94 14.00 7.40
N GLY A 196 2.22 13.84 7.07
CA GLY A 196 3.26 14.83 7.38
C GLY A 196 2.93 16.27 6.96
N TRP A 197 2.28 16.44 5.80
CA TRP A 197 1.88 17.77 5.30
C TRP A 197 0.82 18.46 6.16
N ALA A 198 -0.02 17.72 6.89
CA ALA A 198 -1.11 18.30 7.69
C ALA A 198 -0.58 19.10 8.89
N TRP A 199 0.62 18.76 9.38
CA TRP A 199 1.27 19.47 10.48
C TRP A 199 1.57 20.93 10.15
N PHE A 200 1.79 21.28 8.88
CA PHE A 200 1.95 22.68 8.45
C PHE A 200 0.71 23.54 8.73
N PHE A 201 -0.47 22.94 8.81
CA PHE A 201 -1.74 23.64 9.09
C PHE A 201 -2.15 23.54 10.57
N ILE A 202 -1.87 22.39 11.20
CA ILE A 202 -2.21 22.15 12.61
C ILE A 202 -1.36 23.01 13.55
N VAL A 203 -0.05 23.11 13.31
CA VAL A 203 0.88 23.87 14.18
C VAL A 203 0.49 25.36 14.29
N PRO A 204 0.19 26.09 13.18
CA PRO A 204 -0.31 27.46 13.27
C PRO A 204 -1.61 27.60 14.08
N CYS A 205 -2.53 26.64 13.99
CA CYS A 205 -3.76 26.65 14.80
C CYS A 205 -3.47 26.46 16.29
N LEU A 206 -2.50 25.62 16.65
CA LEU A 206 -2.03 25.48 18.03
C LEU A 206 -1.34 26.75 18.54
N GLY A 207 -0.71 27.53 17.65
CA GLY A 207 -0.16 28.85 17.98
C GLY A 207 -1.21 29.82 18.54
N ILE A 208 -2.46 29.74 18.07
CA ILE A 208 -3.58 30.55 18.60
C ILE A 208 -3.86 30.22 20.07
N ILE A 209 -3.71 28.97 20.49
CA ILE A 209 -3.92 28.55 21.89
C ILE A 209 -2.90 29.22 22.83
N GLY A 210 -1.71 29.56 22.31
CA GLY A 210 -0.69 30.29 23.05
C GLY A 210 -1.08 31.74 23.39
N LEU A 211 -2.03 32.32 22.65
CA LEU A 211 -2.64 33.60 23.00
C LEU A 211 -3.57 33.35 24.19
N ARG A 212 -3.10 33.61 25.41
CA ARG A 212 -3.80 33.29 26.66
C ARG A 212 -5.25 33.82 26.61
N GLY A 213 -6.22 32.95 26.87
CA GLY A 213 -7.64 33.30 26.93
C GLY A 213 -8.55 32.14 26.51
N ALA A 214 -9.78 32.11 27.03
CA ALA A 214 -10.72 31.04 26.73
C ALA A 214 -11.15 31.03 25.25
N ILE A 215 -11.36 32.23 24.68
CA ILE A 215 -11.79 32.39 23.28
C ILE A 215 -10.68 31.93 22.30
N PRO A 216 -9.43 32.44 22.38
CA PRO A 216 -8.34 31.91 21.54
C PRO A 216 -8.12 30.41 21.72
N ALA A 217 -8.18 29.89 22.95
CA ALA A 217 -8.03 28.45 23.19
C ALA A 217 -9.12 27.63 22.48
N ALA A 218 -10.39 28.05 22.55
CA ALA A 218 -11.49 27.38 21.88
C ALA A 218 -11.36 27.43 20.35
N VAL A 219 -11.05 28.61 19.78
CA VAL A 219 -10.86 28.78 18.34
C VAL A 219 -9.67 27.95 17.84
N GLY A 220 -8.53 28.01 18.53
CA GLY A 220 -7.32 27.28 18.16
C GLY A 220 -7.50 25.76 18.25
N ALA A 221 -8.09 25.25 19.34
CA ALA A 221 -8.35 23.83 19.52
C ALA A 221 -9.38 23.31 18.49
N GLY A 222 -10.46 24.07 18.24
CA GLY A 222 -11.46 23.74 17.24
C GLY A 222 -10.88 23.69 15.83
N ALA A 223 -10.09 24.69 15.45
CA ALA A 223 -9.42 24.72 14.14
C ALA A 223 -8.40 23.58 13.97
N ALA A 224 -7.61 23.28 15.00
CA ALA A 224 -6.66 22.18 14.98
C ALA A 224 -7.37 20.82 14.83
N ALA A 225 -8.45 20.59 15.59
CA ALA A 225 -9.27 19.39 15.48
C ALA A 225 -9.93 19.27 14.09
N GLY A 226 -10.44 20.37 13.53
CA GLY A 226 -11.00 20.41 12.19
C GLY A 226 -9.98 20.04 11.11
N CYS A 227 -8.79 20.66 11.13
CA CYS A 227 -7.69 20.32 10.22
C CYS A 227 -7.26 18.86 10.37
N TYR A 228 -7.19 18.36 11.61
CA TYR A 228 -6.88 16.96 11.88
C TYR A 228 -7.91 16.02 11.23
N GLN A 229 -9.21 16.27 11.43
CA GLN A 229 -10.28 15.46 10.86
C GLN A 229 -10.27 15.48 9.33
N VAL A 230 -10.16 16.67 8.71
CA VAL A 230 -10.08 16.84 7.26
C VAL A 230 -8.86 16.15 6.66
N SER A 231 -7.71 16.23 7.32
CA SER A 231 -6.48 15.60 6.81
C SER A 231 -6.58 14.07 6.74
N ARG A 232 -7.38 13.47 7.62
CA ARG A 232 -7.62 12.03 7.71
C ARG A 232 -8.70 11.53 6.77
N ASP A 233 -9.49 12.42 6.19
CA ASP A 233 -10.60 12.06 5.29
C ASP A 233 -10.09 11.59 3.92
N ARG A 234 -9.75 10.31 3.81
CA ARG A 234 -9.23 9.70 2.57
C ARG A 234 -10.25 9.64 1.43
N SER A 235 -11.53 9.94 1.69
CA SER A 235 -12.53 10.03 0.62
C SER A 235 -12.24 11.20 -0.34
N GLN A 236 -11.48 12.19 0.12
CA GLN A 236 -11.16 13.39 -0.65
C GLN A 236 -9.75 13.33 -1.23
N SER A 237 -9.62 13.90 -2.44
CA SER A 237 -8.31 14.07 -3.06
C SER A 237 -7.37 14.87 -2.15
N THR A 238 -6.06 14.61 -2.21
CA THR A 238 -5.06 15.35 -1.42
C THR A 238 -5.16 16.86 -1.61
N ARG A 239 -5.46 17.33 -2.83
CA ARG A 239 -5.63 18.75 -3.13
C ARG A 239 -6.81 19.36 -2.39
N THR A 240 -7.97 18.68 -2.40
CA THR A 240 -9.17 19.14 -1.70
C THR A 240 -8.95 19.23 -0.20
N ARG A 241 -8.27 18.24 0.40
CA ARG A 241 -7.94 18.26 1.83
C ARG A 241 -7.01 19.41 2.19
N VAL A 242 -5.97 19.63 1.39
CA VAL A 242 -5.03 20.75 1.58
C VAL A 242 -5.77 22.10 1.51
N LEU A 243 -6.66 22.28 0.53
CA LEU A 243 -7.45 23.51 0.39
C LEU A 243 -8.40 23.73 1.58
N LYS A 244 -9.05 22.67 2.07
CA LYS A 244 -9.91 22.76 3.26
C LYS A 244 -9.12 23.09 4.53
N CYS A 245 -7.98 22.42 4.77
CA CYS A 245 -7.12 22.74 5.91
C CYS A 245 -6.60 24.18 5.83
N LEU A 246 -6.19 24.64 4.64
CA LEU A 246 -5.79 26.03 4.41
C LEU A 246 -6.93 27.00 4.75
N GLY A 247 -8.15 26.72 4.29
CA GLY A 247 -9.34 27.54 4.58
C GLY A 247 -9.66 27.62 6.07
N ILE A 248 -9.57 26.49 6.79
CA ILE A 248 -9.76 26.46 8.25
C ILE A 248 -8.70 27.31 8.96
N THR A 249 -7.42 27.15 8.60
CA THR A 249 -6.32 27.92 9.21
C THR A 249 -6.50 29.41 8.96
N VAL A 250 -6.74 29.84 7.72
CA VAL A 250 -6.95 31.26 7.38
C VAL A 250 -8.18 31.82 8.09
N GLY A 251 -9.29 31.09 8.10
CA GLY A 251 -10.52 31.51 8.77
C GLY A 251 -10.34 31.69 10.28
N ALA A 252 -9.64 30.76 10.95
CA ALA A 252 -9.37 30.86 12.38
C ALA A 252 -8.55 32.11 12.74
N TRP A 253 -7.50 32.41 11.96
CA TRP A 253 -6.70 33.62 12.16
C TRP A 253 -7.49 34.89 11.88
N ALA A 254 -8.31 34.92 10.82
CA ALA A 254 -9.16 36.07 10.52
C ALA A 254 -10.15 36.38 11.67
N VAL A 255 -10.79 35.36 12.25
CA VAL A 255 -11.66 35.51 13.43
C VAL A 255 -10.87 36.07 14.61
N MET A 256 -9.65 35.58 14.86
CA MET A 256 -8.81 36.08 15.94
C MET A 256 -8.41 37.54 15.76
N PHE A 257 -8.04 37.96 14.54
CA PHE A 257 -7.75 39.35 14.24
C PHE A 257 -8.97 40.25 14.42
N ALA A 258 -10.15 39.81 13.98
CA ALA A 258 -11.38 40.57 14.17
C ALA A 258 -11.70 40.79 15.66
N ILE A 259 -11.53 39.74 16.49
CA ILE A 259 -11.73 39.84 17.95
C ILE A 259 -10.70 40.79 18.58
N ALA A 260 -9.42 40.67 18.20
CA ALA A 260 -8.38 41.54 18.71
C ALA A 260 -8.64 43.03 18.38
N ILE A 261 -9.06 43.32 17.14
CA ILE A 261 -9.45 44.67 16.70
C ILE A 261 -10.66 45.17 17.51
N ALA A 262 -11.68 44.33 17.70
CA ALA A 262 -12.86 44.71 18.48
C ALA A 262 -12.50 45.06 19.94
N ILE A 263 -11.64 44.27 20.59
CA ILE A 263 -11.15 44.55 21.94
C ILE A 263 -10.35 45.86 21.94
N ALA A 264 -9.45 46.07 20.98
CA ALA A 264 -8.66 47.30 20.89
C ALA A 264 -9.53 48.56 20.75
N ILE A 265 -10.62 48.50 19.96
CA ILE A 265 -11.57 49.61 19.82
C ILE A 265 -12.33 49.88 21.12
N VAL A 266 -12.77 48.82 21.82
CA VAL A 266 -13.58 48.95 23.05
C VAL A 266 -12.76 49.48 24.22
N PHE A 267 -11.49 49.08 24.35
CA PHE A 267 -10.67 49.40 25.52
C PHE A 267 -9.56 50.44 25.26
N GLY A 268 -9.25 50.75 24.00
CA GLY A 268 -8.20 51.70 23.62
C GLY A 268 -8.70 53.07 23.15
N GLY A 269 -10.02 53.27 23.12
CA GLY A 269 -10.67 54.56 22.82
C GLY A 269 -10.99 55.38 24.06
#